data_AF-D2W166-F1
#
_entry.id   AF-D2W166-F1
#
_cell.length_a   1.000
_cell.length_b   1.000
_cell.length_c   1.000
_cell.angle_alpha   90.00
_cell.angle_beta   90.00
_cell.angle_gamma   90.00
#
_symmetry.space_group_name_H-M   'P 1'
#
loop_
_entity.id
_entity.type
_entity.pdbx_description
1 polymer ?
#
loop_
_entity_poly.entity_id
_entity_poly.type
_entity_poly.pdbx_seq_one_letter_code
_entity_poly.pdbx_strand_id
1 'polypeptide(L)'
;MSSDQVYEDSLTPEQSRTLRYFSAAKRGQVLEIQELLQEDPKFNTGALDEFGNNALHWAAGAGHLDCVKFLVETVKLSIDAINKQGDTPLHKATWRGALDVVKYLVEKDAKLDVVNGQKKRPVDLAHHLEVKSYLQSYEGGDDEDDEDDEDEDE
;
A
#
# COMPACT_ATOMS: atom_id res chain seq x y z
N MET A 1 -29.99 -12.10 14.56
CA MET A 1 -29.33 -11.19 13.60
C MET A 1 -27.84 -11.30 13.86
N SER A 2 -27.01 -11.49 12.83
CA SER A 2 -25.55 -11.59 13.02
C SER A 2 -25.01 -10.26 13.53
N SER A 3 -23.93 -10.28 14.33
CA SER A 3 -23.22 -9.07 14.77
C SER A 3 -22.81 -8.17 13.58
N ASP A 4 -22.56 -8.77 12.42
CA ASP A 4 -22.27 -8.05 11.17
C ASP A 4 -23.48 -7.24 10.66
N GLN A 5 -24.71 -7.74 10.83
CA GLN A 5 -25.93 -7.08 10.36
C GLN A 5 -26.26 -5.83 11.19
N VAL A 6 -25.99 -5.87 12.49
CA VAL A 6 -26.20 -4.73 13.41
C VAL A 6 -25.18 -3.62 13.16
N TYR A 7 -23.98 -3.98 12.68
CA TYR A 7 -22.92 -3.04 12.37
C TYR A 7 -23.24 -2.25 11.09
N GLU A 8 -23.70 -2.92 10.03
CA GLU A 8 -24.06 -2.29 8.75
C GLU A 8 -25.24 -1.30 8.87
N ASP A 9 -26.25 -1.60 9.69
CA ASP A 9 -27.42 -0.73 9.89
C ASP A 9 -27.11 0.60 10.62
N SER A 10 -25.92 0.72 11.22
CA SER A 10 -25.50 1.90 11.99
C SER A 10 -24.65 2.91 11.20
N LEU A 11 -24.22 2.54 9.99
CA LEU A 11 -23.31 3.35 9.19
C LEU A 11 -24.06 4.47 8.45
N THR A 12 -23.44 5.64 8.36
CA THR A 12 -23.95 6.68 7.46
C THR A 12 -23.80 6.21 6.01
N PRO A 13 -24.62 6.72 5.07
CA PRO A 13 -24.47 6.40 3.66
C PRO A 13 -23.04 6.63 3.12
N GLU A 14 -22.36 7.66 3.62
CA GLU A 14 -20.96 7.96 3.28
C GLU A 14 -19.99 6.90 3.82
N GLN A 15 -20.18 6.44 5.06
CA GLN A 15 -19.38 5.37 5.64
C GLN A 15 -19.59 4.05 4.89
N SER A 16 -20.83 3.69 4.56
CA SER A 16 -21.14 2.50 3.77
C SER A 16 -20.51 2.56 2.37
N ARG A 17 -20.57 3.72 1.71
CA ARG A 17 -19.90 3.92 0.41
C ARG A 17 -18.38 3.79 0.52
N THR A 18 -17.78 4.38 1.54
CA THR A 18 -16.34 4.28 1.80
C THR A 18 -15.90 2.84 2.04
N LEU A 19 -16.67 2.07 2.81
CA LEU A 19 -16.42 0.65 3.04
C LEU A 19 -16.54 -0.16 1.74
N ARG A 20 -17.55 0.13 0.91
CA ARG A 20 -17.71 -0.49 -0.41
C ARG A 20 -16.52 -0.18 -1.33
N TYR A 21 -16.05 1.06 -1.33
CA TYR A 21 -14.86 1.49 -2.09
C TYR A 21 -13.60 0.72 -1.67
N PHE A 22 -13.32 0.61 -0.36
CA PHE A 22 -12.18 -0.20 0.11
C PHE A 22 -12.35 -1.68 -0.20
N SER A 23 -13.56 -2.22 -0.07
CA SER A 23 -13.86 -3.62 -0.40
C SER A 23 -13.71 -3.91 -1.89
N ALA A 24 -14.06 -2.97 -2.76
CA ALA A 24 -13.85 -3.07 -4.21
C ALA A 24 -12.34 -3.04 -4.53
N ALA A 25 -11.58 -2.12 -3.93
CA ALA A 25 -10.13 -2.03 -4.12
C ALA A 25 -9.40 -3.31 -3.65
N LYS A 26 -9.76 -3.83 -2.48
CA LYS A 26 -9.22 -5.08 -1.92
C LYS A 26 -9.53 -6.31 -2.78
N ARG A 27 -10.61 -6.30 -3.55
CA ARG A 27 -11.01 -7.38 -4.48
C ARG A 27 -10.58 -7.11 -5.93
N GLY A 28 -9.96 -5.97 -6.21
CA GLY A 28 -9.53 -5.58 -7.56
C GLY A 28 -10.67 -5.20 -8.51
N GLN A 29 -11.85 -4.84 -7.98
CA GLN A 29 -13.05 -4.56 -8.78
C GLN A 29 -13.06 -3.13 -9.31
N VAL A 30 -12.25 -2.87 -10.33
CA VAL A 30 -12.10 -1.53 -10.93
C VAL A 30 -13.42 -0.97 -11.45
N LEU A 31 -14.27 -1.80 -12.08
CA LEU A 31 -15.58 -1.38 -12.57
C LEU A 31 -16.49 -0.89 -11.44
N GLU A 32 -16.51 -1.59 -10.30
CA GLU A 32 -17.30 -1.18 -9.15
C GLU A 32 -16.78 0.15 -8.58
N ILE A 33 -15.45 0.35 -8.54
CA ILE A 33 -14.89 1.64 -8.16
C ILE A 33 -15.37 2.73 -9.14
N GLN A 34 -15.30 2.48 -10.45
CA GLN A 34 -15.74 3.45 -11.46
C GLN A 34 -17.22 3.80 -11.32
N GLU A 35 -18.08 2.81 -11.09
CA GLU A 35 -19.52 3.01 -10.83
C GLU A 35 -19.73 3.89 -9.58
N LEU A 36 -19.03 3.61 -8.48
CA LEU A 36 -19.10 4.43 -7.26
C LEU A 36 -18.71 5.90 -7.51
N LEU A 37 -17.69 6.15 -8.34
CA LEU A 37 -17.25 7.51 -8.69
C LEU A 37 -18.23 8.22 -9.65
N GLN A 38 -18.94 7.46 -10.48
CA GLN A 38 -19.99 8.01 -11.35
C GLN A 38 -21.25 8.36 -10.57
N GLU A 39 -21.63 7.54 -9.59
CA GLU A 39 -22.77 7.80 -8.70
C GLU A 39 -22.59 9.08 -7.89
N ASP A 40 -21.36 9.36 -7.44
CA ASP A 40 -21.04 10.54 -6.63
C ASP A 40 -19.68 11.15 -7.02
N PRO A 41 -19.67 12.15 -7.92
CA PRO A 41 -18.43 12.82 -8.34
C PRO A 41 -17.70 13.57 -7.21
N LYS A 42 -18.34 13.76 -6.05
CA LYS A 42 -17.75 14.40 -4.87
C LYS A 42 -17.25 13.39 -3.84
N PHE A 43 -17.34 12.09 -4.14
CA PHE A 43 -16.85 11.05 -3.25
C PHE A 43 -15.38 11.27 -2.90
N ASN A 44 -15.06 11.23 -1.60
CA ASN A 44 -13.70 11.39 -1.13
C ASN A 44 -12.88 10.11 -1.39
N THR A 45 -12.24 10.04 -2.55
CA THR A 45 -11.37 8.92 -2.93
C THR A 45 -10.12 8.78 -2.07
N GLY A 46 -9.72 9.86 -1.41
CA GLY A 46 -8.61 9.90 -0.44
C GLY A 46 -9.01 9.46 0.97
N ALA A 47 -10.21 8.87 1.16
CA ALA A 47 -10.65 8.35 2.44
C ALA A 47 -9.65 7.34 3.02
N LEU A 48 -9.55 7.35 4.35
CA LEU A 48 -8.71 6.46 5.14
C LEU A 48 -9.59 5.63 6.07
N ASP A 49 -9.25 4.36 6.26
CA ASP A 49 -9.89 3.52 7.27
C ASP A 49 -9.35 3.79 8.69
N GLU A 50 -9.83 3.03 9.67
CA GLU A 50 -9.40 3.15 11.07
C GLU A 50 -7.90 2.88 11.30
N PHE A 51 -7.22 2.21 10.37
CA PHE A 51 -5.78 1.93 10.39
C PHE A 51 -4.98 2.93 9.55
N GLY A 52 -5.65 3.91 8.93
CA GLY A 52 -5.02 4.89 8.04
C GLY A 52 -4.72 4.34 6.64
N ASN A 53 -5.25 3.18 6.27
CA ASN A 53 -5.09 2.68 4.90
C ASN A 53 -6.07 3.40 3.98
N ASN A 54 -5.59 3.77 2.80
CA ASN A 54 -6.45 4.15 1.67
C ASN A 54 -6.71 2.93 0.75
N ALA A 55 -7.49 3.14 -0.31
CA ALA A 55 -7.76 2.08 -1.30
C ALA A 55 -6.49 1.51 -1.96
N LEU A 56 -5.44 2.32 -2.14
CA LEU A 56 -4.18 1.87 -2.75
C LEU A 56 -3.43 0.88 -1.86
N HIS A 57 -3.41 1.08 -0.54
CA HIS A 57 -2.86 0.10 0.41
C HIS A 57 -3.58 -1.25 0.30
N TRP A 58 -4.91 -1.22 0.23
CA TRP A 58 -5.72 -2.43 0.13
C TRP A 58 -5.54 -3.17 -1.20
N ALA A 59 -5.54 -2.45 -2.32
CA ALA A 59 -5.29 -3.04 -3.64
C ALA A 59 -3.87 -3.60 -3.77
N ALA A 60 -2.87 -2.88 -3.24
CA ALA A 60 -1.47 -3.30 -3.27
C ALA A 60 -1.23 -4.54 -2.39
N GLY A 61 -1.72 -4.54 -1.15
CA GLY A 61 -1.63 -5.70 -0.25
C GLY A 61 -2.49 -6.91 -0.67
N ALA A 62 -3.41 -6.72 -1.61
CA ALA A 62 -4.17 -7.80 -2.24
C ALA A 62 -3.54 -8.31 -3.55
N GLY A 63 -2.59 -7.57 -4.14
CA GLY A 63 -1.92 -7.94 -5.39
C GLY A 63 -2.73 -7.64 -6.65
N HIS A 64 -3.62 -6.65 -6.63
CA HIS A 64 -4.47 -6.33 -7.78
C HIS A 64 -3.87 -5.22 -8.65
N LEU A 65 -2.95 -5.59 -9.55
CA LEU A 65 -2.21 -4.64 -10.38
C LEU A 65 -3.09 -3.67 -11.17
N ASP A 66 -4.12 -4.14 -11.86
CA ASP A 66 -5.00 -3.27 -12.66
C ASP A 66 -5.73 -2.24 -11.79
N CYS A 67 -6.09 -2.63 -10.57
CA CYS A 67 -6.69 -1.72 -9.59
C CYS A 67 -5.66 -0.73 -9.05
N VAL A 68 -4.43 -1.17 -8.78
CA VAL A 68 -3.32 -0.28 -8.38
C VAL A 68 -3.05 0.76 -9.46
N LYS A 69 -2.96 0.34 -10.72
CA LYS A 69 -2.81 1.24 -11.88
C LYS A 69 -3.93 2.27 -11.94
N PHE A 70 -5.18 1.81 -11.87
CA PHE A 70 -6.33 2.72 -11.89
C PHE A 70 -6.28 3.75 -10.74
N LEU A 71 -5.96 3.31 -9.52
CA LEU A 71 -5.91 4.18 -8.35
C LEU A 71 -4.77 5.22 -8.41
N VAL A 72 -3.61 4.86 -8.97
CA VAL A 72 -2.46 5.77 -9.14
C VAL A 72 -2.67 6.69 -10.34
N GLU A 73 -3.05 6.15 -11.49
CA GLU A 73 -3.06 6.90 -12.76
C GLU A 73 -4.33 7.70 -12.97
N THR A 74 -5.49 7.20 -12.52
CA THR A 74 -6.78 7.88 -12.72
C THR A 74 -7.21 8.62 -11.46
N VAL A 75 -7.22 7.93 -10.32
CA VAL A 75 -7.67 8.52 -9.03
C VAL A 75 -6.61 9.44 -8.42
N LYS A 76 -5.34 9.32 -8.85
CA LYS A 76 -4.21 10.15 -8.39
C LYS A 76 -3.92 10.01 -6.89
N LEU A 77 -4.12 8.81 -6.33
CA LEU A 77 -3.68 8.54 -4.97
C LEU A 77 -2.15 8.59 -4.87
N SER A 78 -1.65 9.17 -3.78
CA SER A 78 -0.21 9.20 -3.51
C SER A 78 0.35 7.79 -3.40
N ILE A 79 1.40 7.52 -4.18
CA ILE A 79 2.06 6.20 -4.24
C ILE A 79 2.80 5.87 -2.93
N ASP A 80 3.27 6.89 -2.22
CA ASP A 80 3.99 6.81 -0.94
C ASP A 80 3.09 7.22 0.24
N ALA A 81 1.77 7.07 0.12
CA ALA A 81 0.87 7.31 1.25
C ALA A 81 1.28 6.44 2.45
N ILE A 82 1.29 7.01 3.66
CA ILE A 82 1.71 6.31 4.89
C ILE A 82 0.49 6.07 5.77
N ASN A 83 0.27 4.83 6.19
CA ASN A 83 -0.79 4.48 7.14
C ASN A 83 -0.35 4.66 8.61
N LYS A 84 -1.21 4.34 9.58
CA LYS A 84 -0.89 4.50 11.02
C LYS A 84 0.25 3.60 11.52
N GLN A 85 0.60 2.55 10.78
CA GLN A 85 1.74 1.68 11.10
C GLN A 85 3.04 2.16 10.43
N GLY A 86 3.02 3.25 9.68
CA GLY A 86 4.17 3.70 8.90
C GLY A 86 4.35 2.95 7.58
N ASP A 87 3.43 2.04 7.22
CA ASP A 87 3.54 1.28 5.97
C ASP A 87 3.10 2.14 4.79
N THR A 88 3.80 1.98 3.67
CA THR A 88 3.38 2.43 2.34
C THR A 88 2.66 1.31 1.58
N PRO A 89 1.97 1.60 0.45
CA PRO A 89 1.47 0.56 -0.45
C PRO A 89 2.55 -0.47 -0.85
N LEU A 90 3.81 -0.02 -1.03
CA LEU A 90 4.93 -0.89 -1.34
C LEU A 90 5.26 -1.88 -0.21
N HIS A 91 5.18 -1.46 1.07
CA HIS A 91 5.29 -2.39 2.20
C HIS A 91 4.22 -3.49 2.13
N LYS A 92 2.97 -3.12 1.87
CA LYS A 92 1.84 -4.07 1.79
C LYS A 92 2.00 -5.06 0.62
N ALA A 93 2.36 -4.57 -0.56
CA ALA A 93 2.60 -5.41 -1.74
C ALA A 93 3.79 -6.37 -1.52
N THR A 94 4.86 -5.87 -0.90
CA THR A 94 6.07 -6.64 -0.64
C THR A 94 5.83 -7.77 0.36
N TRP A 95 5.17 -7.47 1.48
CA TRP A 95 4.79 -8.47 2.48
C TRP A 95 3.89 -9.57 1.89
N ARG A 96 2.99 -9.20 0.97
CA ARG A 96 2.10 -10.13 0.28
C ARG A 96 2.80 -10.98 -0.79
N GLY A 97 3.97 -10.57 -1.28
CA GLY A 97 4.62 -11.20 -2.42
C GLY A 97 4.04 -10.84 -3.78
N ALA A 98 3.34 -9.71 -3.90
CA ALA A 98 2.72 -9.26 -5.15
C ALA A 98 3.76 -8.64 -6.10
N LEU A 99 4.57 -9.48 -6.75
CA LEU A 99 5.72 -9.05 -7.55
C LEU A 99 5.35 -8.07 -8.68
N ASP A 100 4.23 -8.29 -9.33
CA ASP A 100 3.72 -7.45 -10.41
C ASP A 100 3.34 -6.04 -9.92
N VAL A 101 2.68 -5.95 -8.76
CA VAL A 101 2.41 -4.68 -8.08
C VAL A 101 3.70 -4.01 -7.63
N VAL A 102 4.63 -4.76 -7.02
CA VAL A 102 5.92 -4.21 -6.57
C VAL A 102 6.65 -3.59 -7.76
N LYS A 103 6.82 -4.33 -8.86
CA LYS A 103 7.46 -3.82 -10.10
C LYS A 103 6.82 -2.53 -10.57
N TYR A 104 5.49 -2.50 -10.67
CA TYR A 104 4.79 -1.30 -11.09
C TYR A 104 5.00 -0.11 -10.15
N LEU A 105 4.98 -0.33 -8.83
CA LEU A 105 5.21 0.75 -7.86
C LEU A 105 6.64 1.30 -7.99
N VAL A 106 7.64 0.44 -8.14
CA VAL A 106 9.03 0.84 -8.38
C VAL A 106 9.20 1.58 -9.71
N GLU A 107 8.55 1.11 -10.79
CA GLU A 107 8.49 1.80 -12.09
C GLU A 107 7.84 3.20 -12.03
N LYS A 108 7.06 3.48 -10.98
CA LYS A 108 6.45 4.78 -10.71
C LYS A 108 7.17 5.57 -9.62
N ASP A 109 8.45 5.25 -9.40
CA ASP A 109 9.35 5.92 -8.46
C ASP A 109 8.87 5.88 -7.00
N ALA A 110 8.19 4.80 -6.58
CA ALA A 110 7.86 4.60 -5.18
C ALA A 110 9.14 4.50 -4.32
N LYS A 111 9.11 5.13 -3.14
CA LYS A 111 10.28 5.14 -2.24
C LYS A 111 10.54 3.75 -1.67
N LEU A 112 11.77 3.26 -1.87
CA LEU A 112 12.22 1.93 -1.46
C LEU A 112 12.76 1.89 -0.02
N ASP A 113 13.10 3.05 0.54
CA ASP A 113 13.84 3.22 1.79
C ASP A 113 12.96 3.66 2.98
N VAL A 114 11.66 3.85 2.76
CA VAL A 114 10.73 4.26 3.83
C VAL A 114 10.71 3.21 4.93
N VAL A 115 10.99 3.61 6.17
CA VAL A 115 10.90 2.72 7.34
C VAL A 115 9.54 2.86 8.01
N ASN A 116 8.87 1.73 8.24
CA ASN A 116 7.63 1.71 9.01
C ASN A 116 7.88 1.81 10.53
N GLY A 117 6.80 1.78 11.33
CA GLY A 117 6.88 1.84 12.79
C GLY A 117 7.64 0.68 13.46
N GLN A 118 7.94 -0.40 12.73
CA GLN A 118 8.79 -1.51 13.18
C GLN A 118 10.26 -1.34 12.78
N LYS A 119 10.65 -0.17 12.24
CA LYS A 119 11.99 0.10 11.69
C LYS A 119 12.35 -0.83 10.51
N LYS A 120 11.35 -1.22 9.71
CA LYS A 120 11.54 -2.08 8.54
C LYS A 120 11.25 -1.31 7.27
N ARG A 121 12.14 -1.41 6.29
CA ARG A 121 11.92 -1.02 4.89
C ARG A 121 10.98 -2.03 4.22
N PRO A 122 10.39 -1.73 3.04
CA PRO A 122 9.61 -2.70 2.29
C PRO A 122 10.36 -4.02 2.07
N VAL A 123 11.62 -3.99 1.65
CA VAL A 123 12.45 -5.17 1.39
C VAL A 123 12.64 -6.08 2.63
N ASP A 124 12.65 -5.50 3.84
CA ASP A 124 12.80 -6.23 5.10
C ASP A 124 11.54 -7.04 5.44
N LEU A 125 10.41 -6.74 4.80
CA LEU A 125 9.16 -7.49 4.90
C LEU A 125 9.01 -8.56 3.81
N ALA A 126 9.95 -8.67 2.87
CA ALA A 126 9.85 -9.62 1.77
C ALA A 126 10.10 -11.06 2.24
N HIS A 127 9.03 -11.86 2.29
CA HIS A 127 9.11 -13.31 2.52
C HIS A 127 9.26 -14.11 1.22
N HIS A 128 8.98 -13.48 0.08
CA HIS A 128 9.05 -14.09 -1.24
C HIS A 128 10.38 -13.77 -1.92
N LEU A 129 11.14 -14.80 -2.29
CA LEU A 129 12.49 -14.66 -2.86
C LEU A 129 12.51 -13.74 -4.08
N GLU A 130 11.55 -13.89 -5.00
CA GLU A 130 11.51 -13.08 -6.22
C GLU A 130 11.32 -11.59 -5.96
N VAL A 131 10.46 -11.23 -4.99
CA VAL A 131 10.25 -9.84 -4.59
C VAL A 131 11.47 -9.30 -3.88
N LYS A 132 12.06 -10.09 -2.98
CA LYS A 132 13.29 -9.71 -2.26
C LYS A 132 14.42 -9.44 -3.25
N SER A 133 14.72 -10.39 -4.15
CA SER A 133 15.77 -10.24 -5.17
C SER A 133 15.50 -9.05 -6.09
N TYR A 134 14.24 -8.80 -6.47
CA TYR A 134 13.91 -7.64 -7.28
C TYR A 134 14.21 -6.32 -6.56
N LEU A 135 13.76 -6.15 -5.31
CA LEU A 135 14.03 -4.92 -4.54
C LEU A 135 15.51 -4.75 -4.22
N GLN A 136 16.21 -5.82 -3.85
CA GLN A 136 17.66 -5.80 -3.58
C GLN A 136 18.48 -5.41 -4.81
N SER A 137 17.99 -5.64 -6.03
CA SER A 137 18.68 -5.19 -7.24
C SER A 137 18.80 -3.66 -7.35
N TYR A 138 18.01 -2.92 -6.56
CA TYR A 138 18.08 -1.47 -6.42
C TYR A 138 18.87 -1.00 -5.19
N GLU A 139 19.32 -1.92 -4.33
CA GLU A 139 20.15 -1.61 -3.14
C GLU A 139 21.66 -1.65 -3.44
N GLY A 140 22.07 -1.98 -4.68
CA GLY A 140 23.46 -2.18 -5.08
C GLY A 140 24.27 -0.90 -5.32
N GLY A 141 24.30 0.01 -4.35
CA GLY A 141 25.12 1.23 -4.40
C GLY A 141 25.64 1.73 -3.05
N ASP A 142 25.34 1.04 -1.95
CA ASP A 142 26.01 1.29 -0.67
C ASP A 142 27.26 0.42 -0.65
N ASP A 143 28.36 0.97 -1.17
CA ASP A 143 29.70 0.51 -0.82
C ASP A 143 29.74 0.44 0.72
N GLU A 144 29.93 -0.76 1.25
CA GLU A 144 30.37 -0.98 2.64
C GLU A 144 31.82 -0.46 2.77
N ASP A 145 32.03 0.84 2.57
CA ASP A 145 33.25 1.56 2.89
C ASP A 145 32.93 2.45 4.09
N ASP A 146 33.10 1.88 5.27
CA ASP A 146 33.66 2.53 6.48
C ASP A 146 33.94 1.39 7.49
N GLU A 147 34.82 0.47 7.10
CA GLU A 147 35.79 -0.05 8.07
C GLU A 147 36.79 1.08 8.36
N ASP A 148 37.16 1.20 9.64
CA ASP A 148 38.19 2.08 10.22
C ASP A 148 37.72 3.54 10.49
N ASP A 149 37.67 4.04 11.73
CA ASP A 149 38.81 4.13 12.64
C ASP A 149 38.46 3.87 14.12
N GLU A 150 39.43 3.19 14.73
CA GLU A 150 39.89 3.15 16.11
C GLU A 150 39.43 4.30 17.02
N ASP A 151 39.08 3.95 18.26
CA ASP A 151 39.69 4.58 19.44
C ASP A 151 39.65 3.54 20.58
N GLU A 152 40.76 2.80 20.69
CA GLU A 152 41.28 2.40 22.00
C GLU A 152 41.54 3.68 22.80
N ASP A 153 40.99 3.81 24.00
CA ASP A 153 41.62 4.62 25.05
C ASP A 153 41.15 4.15 26.44
N GLU A 154 42.12 3.48 27.09
CA GLU A 154 42.44 3.23 28.51
C GLU A 154 41.33 3.08 29.59
#